data_AF-A0A0D3HQV7-F1
#
_entry.id   AF-A0A0D3HQV7-F1
#
_cell.length_a   1.000
_cell.length_b   1.000
_cell.length_c   1.000
_cell.angle_alpha   90.00
_cell.angle_beta   90.00
_cell.angle_gamma   90.00
#
_symmetry.space_group_name_H-M   'P 1'
#
loop_
_entity.id
_entity.type
_entity.pdbx_description
1 polymer ?
#
loop_
_entity_poly.entity_id
_entity_poly.type
_entity_poly.pdbx_seq_one_letter_code
_entity_poly.pdbx_strand_id
1 'polypeptide(L)'
;MWPDVGSGAAAPRYPGGLNQQHSVEYWLTLDLLSSSSPPCGAAVRVADSRDADVVFVPFFASLSYNRHSRVVPPEKVSRDKELQEKLVRYLMAQPEWKRSGGADHVIVAHHPNSLLHARSVLFPVVFVLSDFGRYHPRVASLEKDVIAPYKHMAKTFVNDSAGFDDRPTLLYFRGAIFRKEGGNIRQELYYMLKDEKDVYFAFGSVQDHGASKASKGMHASKFCLNIAGDTPSSNRLFDAIVSHCVPVIISDDIELPYEDALDYSKFSIFVRSSDAVKKGYLMRLIRGVSKHQWTMMWRRLKEVDKHFEYQYPSQKDDAVQMIWQALARKVPAIRLKSHRSRRFSRYDRGGK
;
A
#
# COMPACT_ATOMS: atom_id res chain seq x y z
N MET A 1 13.05 -17.40 17.20
CA MET A 1 14.35 -16.77 16.91
C MET A 1 14.23 -16.15 15.53
N TRP A 2 14.47 -14.84 15.38
CA TRP A 2 14.48 -14.20 14.05
C TRP A 2 15.73 -14.64 13.28
N PRO A 3 15.67 -14.76 11.94
CA PRO A 3 16.86 -15.06 11.16
C PRO A 3 17.88 -13.93 11.30
N ASP A 4 19.17 -14.28 11.31
CA ASP A 4 20.24 -13.31 11.17
C ASP A 4 20.25 -12.82 9.72
N VAL A 5 20.09 -11.51 9.55
CA VAL A 5 20.07 -10.84 8.25
C VAL A 5 21.19 -9.81 8.15
N GLY A 6 22.18 -9.86 9.05
CA GLY A 6 23.36 -9.01 9.03
C GLY A 6 24.14 -9.10 7.71
N SER A 7 25.08 -8.17 7.52
CA SER A 7 25.86 -7.99 6.30
C SER A 7 26.50 -9.30 5.82
N GLY A 8 25.91 -9.90 4.78
CA GLY A 8 26.37 -11.15 4.15
C GLY A 8 25.35 -12.30 4.14
N ALA A 9 24.33 -12.26 5.00
CA ALA A 9 23.28 -13.28 5.01
C ALA A 9 22.22 -13.02 3.92
N ALA A 10 21.83 -14.07 3.20
CA ALA A 10 20.76 -13.98 2.22
C ALA A 10 19.42 -13.69 2.91
N ALA A 11 18.66 -12.74 2.37
CA ALA A 11 17.33 -12.43 2.88
C ALA A 11 16.43 -13.70 2.87
N PRO A 12 15.70 -13.97 3.97
CA PRO A 12 14.76 -15.09 4.06
C PRO A 12 13.79 -15.11 2.88
N ARG A 13 13.54 -16.30 2.31
CA ARG A 13 12.61 -16.42 1.19
C ARG A 13 11.18 -16.01 1.59
N TYR A 14 10.60 -15.05 0.87
CA TYR A 14 9.16 -14.75 0.94
C TYR A 14 8.36 -15.50 -0.13
N PRO A 15 7.12 -15.92 0.13
CA PRO A 15 6.26 -16.54 -0.88
C PRO A 15 6.09 -15.63 -2.11
N GLY A 16 6.33 -16.19 -3.30
CA GLY A 16 6.21 -15.47 -4.56
C GLY A 16 4.76 -15.26 -5.03
N GLY A 17 4.62 -14.81 -6.28
CA GLY A 17 3.33 -14.59 -6.94
C GLY A 17 2.53 -13.46 -6.29
N LEU A 18 1.21 -13.62 -6.21
CA LEU A 18 0.30 -12.60 -5.67
C LEU A 18 0.53 -12.25 -4.18
N ASN A 19 1.30 -13.07 -3.45
CA ASN A 19 1.68 -12.71 -2.08
C ASN A 19 2.60 -11.48 -2.04
N GLN A 20 3.35 -11.22 -3.12
CA GLN A 20 4.34 -10.15 -3.15
C GLN A 20 3.71 -8.75 -3.10
N GLN A 21 2.54 -8.54 -3.70
CA GLN A 21 1.91 -7.21 -3.75
C GLN A 21 1.58 -6.64 -2.35
N HIS A 22 1.38 -7.52 -1.36
CA HIS A 22 1.16 -7.16 0.06
C HIS A 22 2.27 -7.72 0.95
N SER A 23 3.53 -7.57 0.55
CA SER A 23 4.69 -8.04 1.31
C SER A 23 5.30 -6.97 2.22
N VAL A 24 4.55 -5.91 2.55
CA VAL A 24 5.04 -4.76 3.32
C VAL A 24 5.63 -5.21 4.67
N GLU A 25 4.95 -6.15 5.35
CA GLU A 25 5.41 -6.77 6.60
C GLU A 25 6.83 -7.34 6.50
N TYR A 26 7.10 -8.01 5.37
CA TYR A 26 8.38 -8.65 5.14
C TYR A 26 9.49 -7.62 4.99
N TRP A 27 9.31 -6.59 4.16
CA TRP A 27 10.35 -5.59 3.92
C TRP A 27 10.66 -4.76 5.17
N LEU A 28 9.62 -4.30 5.89
CA LEU A 28 9.80 -3.56 7.13
C LEU A 28 10.49 -4.43 8.20
N THR A 29 10.12 -5.71 8.31
CA THR A 29 10.76 -6.61 9.28
C THR A 29 12.24 -6.83 8.94
N LEU A 30 12.58 -7.05 7.67
CA LEU A 30 13.98 -7.22 7.27
C LEU A 30 14.82 -5.99 7.57
N ASP A 31 14.29 -4.82 7.23
CA ASP A 31 14.98 -3.54 7.44
C ASP A 31 15.28 -3.31 8.93
N LEU A 32 14.30 -3.55 9.82
CA LEU A 32 14.50 -3.46 11.26
C LEU A 32 15.51 -4.47 11.80
N LEU A 33 15.51 -5.70 11.28
CA LEU A 33 16.49 -6.71 11.70
C LEU A 33 17.91 -6.33 11.27
N SER A 34 18.08 -5.66 10.13
CA SER A 34 19.36 -5.14 9.64
C SER A 34 19.77 -3.76 10.18
N SER A 35 18.87 -3.05 10.87
CA SER A 35 19.08 -1.66 11.32
C SER A 35 20.16 -1.43 12.37
N SER A 36 20.84 -2.48 12.83
CA SER A 36 21.88 -2.40 13.88
C SER A 36 23.23 -1.90 13.36
N SER A 37 23.35 -1.67 12.05
CA SER A 37 24.57 -1.20 11.38
C SER A 37 24.34 0.15 10.68
N PRO A 38 25.22 1.16 10.86
CA PRO A 38 25.12 2.45 10.17
C PRO A 38 25.30 2.33 8.64
N PRO A 39 24.77 3.30 7.85
CA PRO A 39 23.96 4.44 8.26
C PRO A 39 22.52 4.04 8.61
N CYS A 40 22.01 4.52 9.74
CA CYS A 40 20.65 4.22 10.19
C CYS A 40 19.60 4.93 9.31
N GLY A 41 18.58 4.19 8.90
CA GLY A 41 17.36 4.73 8.28
C GLY A 41 16.47 5.49 9.28
N ALA A 42 15.25 5.82 8.87
CA ALA A 42 14.31 6.54 9.74
C ALA A 42 13.80 5.73 10.95
N ALA A 43 14.07 4.42 10.97
CA ALA A 43 13.76 3.53 12.07
C ALA A 43 14.99 2.69 12.46
N VAL A 44 15.15 2.45 13.77
CA VAL A 44 16.19 1.59 14.33
C VAL A 44 15.59 0.66 15.38
N ARG A 45 16.03 -0.60 15.39
CA ARG A 45 15.65 -1.56 16.41
C ARG A 45 16.50 -1.36 17.66
N VAL A 46 15.82 -1.23 18.81
CA VAL A 46 16.46 -1.15 20.13
C VAL A 46 16.41 -2.49 20.85
N ALA A 47 17.31 -2.71 21.82
CA ALA A 47 17.37 -3.93 22.61
C ALA A 47 16.29 -3.99 23.70
N ASP A 48 15.89 -2.84 24.23
CA ASP A 48 14.91 -2.69 25.30
C ASP A 48 13.67 -1.92 24.82
N SER A 49 12.47 -2.44 25.10
CA SER A 49 11.20 -1.84 24.68
C SER A 49 10.86 -0.53 25.41
N ARG A 50 11.63 -0.18 26.45
CA ARG A 50 11.52 1.11 27.16
C ARG A 50 12.16 2.25 26.39
N ASP A 51 13.14 1.95 25.53
CA ASP A 51 13.83 2.92 24.69
C ASP A 51 13.13 3.12 23.33
N ALA A 52 12.09 2.32 23.06
CA ALA A 52 11.37 2.33 21.80
C ALA A 52 10.31 3.45 21.76
N ASP A 53 10.30 4.19 20.66
CA ASP A 53 9.27 5.21 20.37
C ASP A 53 7.91 4.59 20.05
N VAL A 54 7.94 3.44 19.38
CA VAL A 54 6.80 2.61 19.00
C VAL A 54 7.18 1.13 19.07
N VAL A 55 6.18 0.27 19.26
CA VAL A 55 6.35 -1.18 19.28
C VAL A 55 5.89 -1.74 17.94
N PHE A 56 6.83 -2.11 17.08
CA PHE A 56 6.51 -2.81 15.84
C PHE A 56 6.07 -4.25 16.14
N VAL A 57 4.91 -4.66 15.64
CA VAL A 57 4.38 -6.01 15.79
C VAL A 57 4.64 -6.79 14.50
N PRO A 58 5.61 -7.72 14.49
CA PRO A 58 6.01 -8.45 13.28
C PRO A 58 5.06 -9.64 13.00
N PHE A 59 3.75 -9.38 12.98
CA PHE A 59 2.73 -10.35 12.58
C PHE A 59 2.39 -10.16 11.10
N PHE A 60 2.61 -11.20 10.30
CA PHE A 60 2.50 -11.13 8.83
C PHE A 60 1.04 -11.31 8.40
N ALA A 61 0.20 -10.32 8.71
CA ALA A 61 -1.26 -10.40 8.59
C ALA A 61 -1.73 -10.66 7.15
N SER A 62 -1.10 -10.02 6.17
CA SER A 62 -1.40 -10.21 4.75
C SER A 62 -1.10 -11.63 4.29
N LEU A 63 0.03 -12.19 4.74
CA LEU A 63 0.41 -13.55 4.41
C LEU A 63 -0.50 -14.58 5.09
N SER A 64 -0.82 -14.36 6.37
CA SER A 64 -1.78 -15.18 7.13
C SER A 64 -3.10 -15.27 6.39
N TYR A 65 -3.67 -14.14 5.96
CA TYR A 65 -4.89 -14.13 5.17
C TYR A 65 -4.73 -14.90 3.84
N ASN A 66 -3.69 -14.63 3.07
CA ASN A 66 -3.48 -15.26 1.75
C ASN A 66 -3.28 -16.78 1.80
N ARG A 67 -2.80 -17.31 2.93
CA ARG A 67 -2.51 -18.75 3.10
C ARG A 67 -3.55 -19.49 3.90
N HIS A 68 -4.21 -18.82 4.84
CA HIS A 68 -4.94 -19.48 5.91
C HIS A 68 -6.36 -18.96 6.12
N SER A 69 -6.88 -18.08 5.24
CA SER A 69 -8.24 -17.55 5.35
C SER A 69 -9.34 -18.55 5.02
N ARG A 70 -9.07 -19.56 4.19
CA ARG A 70 -10.05 -20.59 3.84
C ARG A 70 -10.20 -21.58 5.00
N VAL A 71 -11.46 -21.88 5.34
CA VAL A 71 -11.79 -23.00 6.21
C VAL A 71 -11.61 -24.29 5.42
N VAL A 72 -10.80 -25.19 5.94
CA VAL A 72 -10.62 -26.55 5.39
C VAL A 72 -11.46 -27.46 6.29
N PRO A 73 -12.33 -28.33 5.74
CA PRO A 73 -13.00 -29.35 6.55
C PRO A 73 -11.99 -30.37 7.11
N PRO A 74 -12.19 -30.90 8.34
CA PRO A 74 -13.38 -30.77 9.21
C PRO A 74 -13.38 -29.53 10.13
N GLU A 75 -12.39 -28.64 10.03
CA GLU A 75 -12.31 -27.46 10.87
C GLU A 75 -13.49 -26.50 10.64
N LYS A 76 -13.94 -25.84 11.71
CA LYS A 76 -15.05 -24.86 11.66
C LYS A 76 -14.57 -23.42 11.54
N VAL A 77 -13.28 -23.19 11.80
CA VAL A 77 -12.66 -21.87 11.86
C VAL A 77 -11.38 -21.91 11.03
N SER A 78 -11.11 -20.82 10.30
CA SER A 78 -9.89 -20.72 9.50
C SER A 78 -8.68 -20.50 10.39
N ARG A 79 -7.53 -21.04 9.99
CA ARG A 79 -6.28 -20.85 10.74
C ARG A 79 -5.89 -19.38 10.85
N ASP A 80 -6.23 -18.55 9.85
CA ASP A 80 -6.05 -17.09 9.91
C ASP A 80 -6.82 -16.47 11.09
N LYS A 81 -8.10 -16.84 11.28
CA LYS A 81 -8.90 -16.36 12.41
C LYS A 81 -8.30 -16.78 13.75
N GLU A 82 -7.87 -18.03 13.89
CA GLU A 82 -7.20 -18.50 15.12
C GLU A 82 -5.93 -17.72 15.44
N LEU A 83 -5.11 -17.41 14.42
CA LEU A 83 -3.88 -16.65 14.57
C LEU A 83 -4.17 -15.21 15.00
N GLN A 84 -5.22 -14.59 14.46
CA GLN A 84 -5.67 -13.25 14.87
C GLN A 84 -6.11 -13.22 16.34
N GLU A 85 -6.88 -14.21 16.79
CA GLU A 85 -7.30 -14.30 18.19
C GLU A 85 -6.09 -14.52 19.14
N LYS A 86 -5.15 -15.36 18.74
CA LYS A 86 -3.91 -15.59 19.49
C LYS A 86 -3.06 -14.32 19.55
N LEU A 87 -2.96 -13.57 18.46
CA LEU A 87 -2.26 -12.29 18.40
C LEU A 87 -2.84 -11.31 19.42
N VAL A 88 -4.17 -11.13 19.42
CA VAL A 88 -4.85 -10.21 20.35
C VAL A 88 -4.57 -10.60 21.80
N ARG A 89 -4.77 -11.87 22.16
CA ARG A 89 -4.50 -12.37 23.53
C ARG A 89 -3.04 -12.16 23.92
N TYR A 90 -2.11 -12.46 23.01
CA TYR A 90 -0.68 -12.30 23.24
C TYR A 90 -0.31 -10.83 23.49
N LEU A 91 -0.71 -9.92 22.59
CA LEU A 91 -0.41 -8.50 22.70
C LEU A 91 -0.97 -7.92 24.01
N MET A 92 -2.24 -8.18 24.32
CA MET A 92 -2.89 -7.65 25.53
C MET A 92 -2.25 -8.12 26.84
N ALA A 93 -1.56 -9.27 26.83
CA ALA A 93 -0.84 -9.77 27.98
C ALA A 93 0.50 -9.04 28.22
N GLN A 94 1.08 -8.42 27.19
CA GLN A 94 2.43 -7.83 27.25
C GLN A 94 2.48 -6.55 28.11
N PRO A 95 3.59 -6.30 28.84
CA PRO A 95 3.80 -5.06 29.57
C PRO A 95 3.67 -3.80 28.71
N GLU A 96 4.17 -3.84 27.47
CA GLU A 96 4.13 -2.76 26.50
C GLU A 96 2.69 -2.38 26.16
N TRP A 97 1.81 -3.38 25.96
CA TRP A 97 0.40 -3.13 25.71
C TRP A 97 -0.29 -2.55 26.93
N LYS A 98 -0.06 -3.11 28.13
CA LYS A 98 -0.64 -2.59 29.39
C LYS A 98 -0.24 -1.14 29.66
N ARG A 99 0.93 -0.72 29.16
CA ARG A 99 1.50 0.63 29.32
C ARG A 99 0.85 1.68 28.40
N SER A 100 0.36 1.30 27.23
CA SER A 100 -0.16 2.24 26.21
C SER A 100 -1.58 1.97 25.74
N GLY A 101 -2.17 0.83 26.12
CA GLY A 101 -3.41 0.33 25.54
C GLY A 101 -3.29 -0.01 24.05
N GLY A 102 -2.06 -0.25 23.56
CA GLY A 102 -1.78 -0.50 22.15
C GLY A 102 -1.55 0.76 21.31
N ALA A 103 -1.70 1.97 21.87
CA ALA A 103 -1.63 3.23 21.11
C ALA A 103 -0.25 3.52 20.49
N ASP A 104 0.82 2.91 21.02
CA ASP A 104 2.18 2.99 20.50
C ASP A 104 2.57 1.76 19.68
N HIS A 105 1.65 0.84 19.40
CA HIS A 105 1.93 -0.35 18.60
C HIS A 105 1.68 -0.07 17.12
N VAL A 106 2.57 -0.58 16.27
CA VAL A 106 2.45 -0.52 14.81
C VAL A 106 2.17 -1.91 14.28
N ILE A 107 1.04 -2.08 13.60
CA ILE A 107 0.64 -3.34 12.97
C ILE A 107 0.43 -3.11 11.48
N VAL A 108 1.11 -3.89 10.65
CA VAL A 108 0.91 -3.83 9.21
C VAL A 108 -0.24 -4.78 8.83
N ALA A 109 -1.25 -4.24 8.17
CA ALA A 109 -2.45 -4.95 7.72
C ALA A 109 -2.77 -4.57 6.26
N HIS A 110 -1.73 -4.61 5.41
CA HIS A 110 -1.74 -4.05 4.06
C HIS A 110 -2.70 -4.77 3.11
N HIS A 111 -2.92 -6.07 3.23
CA HIS A 111 -4.00 -6.73 2.48
C HIS A 111 -5.37 -6.26 2.99
N PRO A 112 -6.32 -5.80 2.14
CA PRO A 112 -7.61 -5.24 2.56
C PRO A 112 -8.48 -6.14 3.44
N ASN A 113 -8.24 -7.45 3.43
CA ASN A 113 -8.92 -8.47 4.26
C ASN A 113 -8.06 -9.08 5.40
N SER A 114 -6.84 -8.61 5.62
CA SER A 114 -6.01 -9.09 6.73
C SER A 114 -6.53 -8.60 8.09
N LEU A 115 -6.51 -9.39 9.17
CA LEU A 115 -7.03 -8.96 10.49
C LEU A 115 -8.56 -8.69 10.56
N LEU A 116 -9.39 -9.17 9.63
CA LEU A 116 -10.85 -8.93 9.63
C LEU A 116 -11.55 -9.21 10.98
N HIS A 117 -11.04 -10.15 11.78
CA HIS A 117 -11.61 -10.51 13.08
C HIS A 117 -10.99 -9.77 14.26
N ALA A 118 -9.84 -9.10 14.07
CA ALA A 118 -9.09 -8.44 15.13
C ALA A 118 -9.04 -6.91 15.01
N ARG A 119 -9.24 -6.33 13.82
CA ARG A 119 -9.13 -4.87 13.58
C ARG A 119 -9.93 -4.02 14.57
N SER A 120 -11.17 -4.40 14.87
CA SER A 120 -12.03 -3.66 15.80
C SER A 120 -11.51 -3.68 17.24
N VAL A 121 -10.83 -4.76 17.64
CA VAL A 121 -10.22 -4.89 18.97
C VAL A 121 -8.86 -4.19 19.02
N LEU A 122 -8.11 -4.26 17.93
CA LEU A 122 -6.80 -3.64 17.74
C LEU A 122 -6.90 -2.18 17.28
N PHE A 123 -8.08 -1.57 17.25
CA PHE A 123 -8.26 -0.20 16.74
C PHE A 123 -7.35 0.88 17.36
N PRO A 124 -6.85 0.77 18.63
CA PRO A 124 -5.97 1.79 19.18
C PRO A 124 -4.60 1.85 18.50
N VAL A 125 -4.17 0.77 17.84
CA VAL A 125 -2.86 0.68 17.19
C VAL A 125 -2.76 1.61 15.98
N VAL A 126 -1.52 1.89 15.58
CA VAL A 126 -1.21 2.48 14.27
C VAL A 126 -1.16 1.37 13.24
N PHE A 127 -2.07 1.40 12.28
CA PHE A 127 -2.07 0.50 11.16
C PHE A 127 -1.21 1.04 10.00
N VAL A 128 -0.51 0.13 9.32
CA VAL A 128 0.04 0.37 7.98
C VAL A 128 -0.84 -0.38 6.98
N LEU A 129 -1.55 0.38 6.13
CA LEU A 129 -2.65 -0.10 5.27
C LEU A 129 -2.40 0.19 3.79
N SER A 130 -3.15 -0.44 2.89
CA SER A 130 -3.17 -0.07 1.47
C SER A 130 -4.17 1.04 1.16
N ASP A 131 -5.29 1.08 1.88
CA ASP A 131 -6.37 2.07 1.83
C ASP A 131 -7.32 1.86 3.03
N PHE A 132 -8.34 2.72 3.16
CA PHE A 132 -9.38 2.62 4.19
C PHE A 132 -10.70 2.03 3.69
N GLY A 133 -10.81 1.55 2.45
CA GLY A 133 -12.09 1.19 1.82
C GLY A 133 -12.87 0.09 2.54
N ARG A 134 -12.21 -0.73 3.36
CA ARG A 134 -12.82 -1.80 4.18
C ARG A 134 -12.77 -1.53 5.68
N TYR A 135 -12.55 -0.28 6.07
CA TYR A 135 -12.42 0.12 7.46
C TYR A 135 -13.52 1.12 7.83
N HIS A 136 -14.12 0.92 8.99
CA HIS A 136 -14.93 1.97 9.60
C HIS A 136 -14.00 3.12 10.06
N PRO A 137 -14.36 4.41 9.90
CA PRO A 137 -13.48 5.54 10.26
C PRO A 137 -13.01 5.57 11.73
N ARG A 138 -13.77 4.93 12.63
CA ARG A 138 -13.39 4.71 14.04
C ARG A 138 -12.25 3.71 14.23
N VAL A 139 -12.03 2.83 13.26
CA VAL A 139 -11.01 1.76 13.31
C VAL A 139 -9.73 2.22 12.63
N ALA A 140 -9.85 2.89 11.49
CA ALA A 140 -8.70 3.42 10.77
C ALA A 140 -8.98 4.80 10.18
N SER A 141 -7.97 5.68 10.21
CA SER A 141 -8.02 7.04 9.68
C SER A 141 -6.62 7.60 9.39
N LEU A 142 -6.54 8.59 8.50
CA LEU A 142 -5.29 9.32 8.21
C LEU A 142 -4.69 10.01 9.44
N GLU A 143 -5.47 10.28 10.48
CA GLU A 143 -4.96 10.93 11.70
C GLU A 143 -3.85 10.07 12.32
N LYS A 144 -4.13 8.77 12.52
CA LYS A 144 -3.26 7.84 13.23
C LYS A 144 -2.51 6.87 12.34
N ASP A 145 -3.12 6.44 11.23
CA ASP A 145 -2.62 5.35 10.39
C ASP A 145 -1.75 5.86 9.23
N VAL A 146 -1.05 4.94 8.58
CA VAL A 146 -0.17 5.20 7.43
C VAL A 146 -0.64 4.37 6.24
N ILE A 147 -0.72 4.99 5.06
CA ILE A 147 -0.91 4.29 3.79
C ILE A 147 0.47 3.92 3.22
N ALA A 148 0.67 2.64 2.94
CA ALA A 148 1.85 2.11 2.27
C ALA A 148 1.50 1.75 0.82
N PRO A 149 2.45 1.90 -0.12
CA PRO A 149 2.25 1.48 -1.50
C PRO A 149 2.23 -0.03 -1.62
N TYR A 150 1.49 -0.54 -2.59
CA TYR A 150 1.64 -1.95 -2.97
C TYR A 150 3.04 -2.15 -3.55
N LYS A 151 3.61 -3.33 -3.31
CA LYS A 151 4.80 -3.73 -4.06
C LYS A 151 4.39 -4.01 -5.50
N HIS A 152 4.83 -3.15 -6.41
CA HIS A 152 4.61 -3.35 -7.84
C HIS A 152 5.10 -4.73 -8.30
N MET A 153 4.37 -5.27 -9.26
CA MET A 153 4.61 -6.56 -9.90
C MET A 153 5.20 -6.39 -11.30
N ALA A 154 5.10 -5.17 -11.86
CA ALA A 154 5.85 -4.74 -13.02
C ALA A 154 7.35 -4.61 -12.69
N LYS A 155 8.19 -4.82 -13.70
CA LYS A 155 9.61 -4.46 -13.62
C LYS A 155 9.76 -2.97 -13.90
N THR A 156 10.62 -2.33 -13.14
CA THR A 156 10.96 -0.91 -13.28
C THR A 156 11.75 -0.70 -14.56
N PHE A 157 11.35 0.30 -15.34
CA PHE A 157 12.02 0.63 -16.59
C PHE A 157 13.17 1.60 -16.35
N VAL A 158 14.37 1.05 -16.16
CA VAL A 158 15.59 1.84 -15.95
C VAL A 158 16.00 2.54 -17.25
N ASN A 159 16.39 3.82 -17.14
CA ASN A 159 16.87 4.64 -18.26
C ASN A 159 15.87 4.80 -19.42
N ASP A 160 14.57 4.88 -19.10
CA ASP A 160 13.52 5.10 -20.09
C ASP A 160 13.75 6.40 -20.89
N SER A 161 14.02 6.25 -22.19
CA SER A 161 14.17 7.34 -23.16
C SER A 161 12.95 7.49 -24.07
N ALA A 162 11.93 6.63 -23.95
CA ALA A 162 10.74 6.64 -24.80
C ALA A 162 9.79 7.76 -24.38
N GLY A 163 9.79 8.84 -25.16
CA GLY A 163 9.01 10.04 -24.95
C GLY A 163 7.56 9.89 -25.43
N PHE A 164 6.92 11.03 -25.71
CA PHE A 164 5.49 11.07 -26.05
C PHE A 164 5.19 10.35 -27.38
N ASP A 165 6.01 10.55 -28.41
CA ASP A 165 5.73 10.03 -29.76
C ASP A 165 6.11 8.55 -29.90
N ASP A 166 6.97 8.04 -29.02
CA ASP A 166 7.38 6.63 -28.97
C ASP A 166 6.29 5.71 -28.39
N ARG A 167 5.22 6.30 -27.83
CA ARG A 167 4.13 5.59 -27.15
C ARG A 167 2.87 5.56 -28.02
N PRO A 168 2.61 4.45 -28.74
CA PRO A 168 1.52 4.37 -29.71
C PRO A 168 0.13 4.36 -29.05
N THR A 169 0.01 3.84 -27.84
CA THR A 169 -1.28 3.75 -27.14
C THR A 169 -1.53 5.05 -26.36
N LEU A 170 -2.69 5.68 -26.56
CA LEU A 170 -3.06 6.87 -25.80
C LEU A 170 -3.45 6.51 -24.37
N LEU A 171 -4.41 5.60 -24.22
CA LEU A 171 -5.01 5.27 -22.92
C LEU A 171 -5.07 3.75 -22.72
N TYR A 172 -4.57 3.27 -21.58
CA TYR A 172 -4.41 1.85 -21.31
C TYR A 172 -5.11 1.40 -20.03
N PHE A 173 -5.86 0.31 -20.14
CA PHE A 173 -6.37 -0.46 -19.03
C PHE A 173 -6.27 -1.96 -19.31
N ARG A 174 -5.72 -2.69 -18.34
CA ARG A 174 -5.83 -4.15 -18.28
C ARG A 174 -6.13 -4.60 -16.86
N GLY A 175 -7.15 -5.43 -16.68
CA GLY A 175 -7.49 -5.98 -15.37
C GLY A 175 -8.88 -6.58 -15.30
N ALA A 176 -9.30 -6.98 -14.10
CA ALA A 176 -10.66 -7.43 -13.87
C ALA A 176 -11.63 -6.24 -14.00
N ILE A 177 -12.52 -6.33 -14.99
CA ILE A 177 -13.51 -5.32 -15.35
C ILE A 177 -14.78 -5.50 -14.50
N PHE A 178 -15.33 -6.72 -14.49
CA PHE A 178 -16.48 -7.03 -13.65
C PHE A 178 -16.04 -7.20 -12.19
N ARG A 179 -16.61 -6.38 -11.31
CA ARG A 179 -16.35 -6.32 -9.88
C ARG A 179 -17.68 -6.19 -9.14
N LYS A 180 -17.70 -6.52 -7.85
CA LYS A 180 -18.95 -6.58 -7.07
C LYS A 180 -19.14 -5.34 -6.20
N GLU A 181 -18.09 -4.95 -5.49
CA GLU A 181 -18.13 -3.86 -4.51
C GLU A 181 -17.50 -2.61 -5.16
N GLY A 182 -18.24 -1.52 -5.36
CA GLY A 182 -17.70 -0.23 -5.86
C GLY A 182 -17.12 -0.19 -7.29
N GLY A 183 -16.86 -1.33 -7.93
CA GLY A 183 -16.15 -1.41 -9.21
C GLY A 183 -17.02 -1.36 -10.48
N ASN A 184 -18.31 -1.07 -10.38
CA ASN A 184 -19.24 -1.01 -11.52
C ASN A 184 -18.79 0.00 -12.58
N ILE A 185 -18.11 1.08 -12.16
CA ILE A 185 -17.53 2.07 -13.07
C ILE A 185 -16.57 1.45 -14.09
N ARG A 186 -15.86 0.35 -13.76
CA ARG A 186 -14.98 -0.32 -14.72
C ARG A 186 -15.77 -0.92 -15.89
N GLN A 187 -16.96 -1.44 -15.61
CA GLN A 187 -17.84 -2.00 -16.63
C GLN A 187 -18.41 -0.89 -17.51
N GLU A 188 -18.86 0.21 -16.92
CA GLU A 188 -19.36 1.38 -17.66
C GLU A 188 -18.28 1.96 -18.59
N LEU A 189 -17.09 2.22 -18.03
CA LEU A 189 -15.95 2.72 -18.81
C LEU A 189 -15.48 1.72 -19.88
N TYR A 190 -15.55 0.42 -19.63
CA TYR A 190 -15.25 -0.58 -20.64
C TYR A 190 -16.16 -0.44 -21.86
N TYR A 191 -17.48 -0.39 -21.67
CA TYR A 191 -18.42 -0.26 -22.79
C TYR A 191 -18.30 1.08 -23.51
N MET A 192 -17.91 2.14 -22.80
CA MET A 192 -17.69 3.46 -23.39
C MET A 192 -16.39 3.55 -24.21
N LEU A 193 -15.36 2.78 -23.87
CA LEU A 193 -13.99 3.00 -24.36
C LEU A 193 -13.39 1.83 -25.16
N LYS A 194 -13.97 0.62 -25.11
CA LYS A 194 -13.40 -0.58 -25.74
C LYS A 194 -13.17 -0.47 -27.25
N ASP A 195 -13.99 0.35 -27.93
CA ASP A 195 -13.94 0.56 -29.38
C ASP A 195 -13.37 1.96 -29.73
N GLU A 196 -12.89 2.71 -28.73
CA GLU A 196 -12.35 4.06 -28.94
C GLU A 196 -10.93 3.98 -29.54
N LYS A 197 -10.68 4.82 -30.56
CA LYS A 197 -9.38 4.87 -31.22
C LYS A 197 -8.25 5.22 -30.25
N ASP A 198 -7.14 4.50 -30.36
CA ASP A 198 -5.91 4.64 -29.56
C ASP A 198 -6.10 4.26 -28.06
N VAL A 199 -7.20 3.58 -27.72
CA VAL A 199 -7.47 3.06 -26.38
C VAL A 199 -7.32 1.55 -26.34
N TYR A 200 -6.59 1.05 -25.34
CA TYR A 200 -6.55 -0.37 -25.03
C TYR A 200 -7.30 -0.61 -23.71
N PHE A 201 -8.46 -1.27 -23.77
CA PHE A 201 -9.23 -1.62 -22.58
C PHE A 201 -9.60 -3.10 -22.61
N ALA A 202 -8.93 -3.92 -21.81
CA ALA A 202 -9.08 -5.38 -21.88
C ALA A 202 -9.11 -6.07 -20.51
N PHE A 203 -9.62 -7.30 -20.51
CA PHE A 203 -9.56 -8.18 -19.36
C PHE A 203 -8.11 -8.55 -19.01
N GLY A 204 -7.83 -8.57 -17.71
CA GLY A 204 -6.60 -9.14 -17.17
C GLY A 204 -6.63 -10.67 -17.24
N SER A 205 -5.45 -11.28 -17.35
CA SER A 205 -5.28 -12.72 -17.20
C SER A 205 -4.14 -12.99 -16.22
N VAL A 206 -4.30 -14.01 -15.37
CA VAL A 206 -3.23 -14.53 -14.50
C VAL A 206 -2.38 -15.57 -15.24
N GLN A 207 -2.88 -16.09 -16.37
CA GLN A 207 -2.22 -17.02 -17.27
C GLN A 207 -1.46 -16.26 -18.39
N ASP A 208 -0.69 -16.98 -19.21
CA ASP A 208 -0.03 -16.48 -20.42
C ASP A 208 0.81 -15.21 -20.26
N HIS A 209 1.61 -15.14 -19.19
CA HIS A 209 2.44 -13.99 -18.86
C HIS A 209 1.66 -12.67 -18.76
N GLY A 210 0.41 -12.71 -18.30
CA GLY A 210 -0.49 -11.56 -18.25
C GLY A 210 0.09 -10.35 -17.51
N ALA A 211 0.86 -10.54 -16.43
CA ALA A 211 1.56 -9.47 -15.73
C ALA A 211 2.63 -8.79 -16.61
N SER A 212 3.42 -9.57 -17.35
CA SER A 212 4.42 -9.03 -18.29
C SER A 212 3.75 -8.30 -19.45
N LYS A 213 2.66 -8.85 -20.01
CA LYS A 213 1.88 -8.17 -21.05
C LYS A 213 1.24 -6.88 -20.55
N ALA A 214 0.78 -6.85 -19.29
CA ALA A 214 0.25 -5.64 -18.67
C ALA A 214 1.34 -4.57 -18.53
N SER A 215 2.49 -4.94 -17.96
CA SER A 215 3.63 -4.02 -17.77
C SER A 215 4.16 -3.46 -19.11
N LYS A 216 4.33 -4.31 -20.13
CA LYS A 216 4.72 -3.85 -21.48
C LYS A 216 3.68 -2.92 -22.09
N GLY A 217 2.40 -3.25 -21.93
CA GLY A 217 1.30 -2.40 -22.41
C GLY A 217 1.28 -1.04 -21.73
N MET A 218 1.45 -0.99 -20.41
CA MET A 218 1.58 0.26 -19.67
C MET A 218 2.75 1.10 -20.18
N HIS A 219 3.93 0.50 -20.35
CA HIS A 219 5.11 1.20 -20.83
C HIS A 219 4.97 1.75 -22.26
N ALA A 220 4.25 1.04 -23.13
CA ALA A 220 3.95 1.50 -24.49
C ALA A 220 2.81 2.55 -24.56
N SER A 221 2.30 3.01 -23.41
CA SER A 221 1.14 3.89 -23.32
C SER A 221 1.48 5.24 -22.71
N LYS A 222 0.75 6.27 -23.14
CA LYS A 222 0.86 7.63 -22.59
C LYS A 222 0.18 7.72 -21.22
N PHE A 223 -1.04 7.21 -21.13
CA PHE A 223 -1.86 7.25 -19.91
C PHE A 223 -2.33 5.87 -19.49
N CYS A 224 -2.39 5.63 -18.19
CA CYS A 224 -2.85 4.37 -17.61
C CYS A 224 -4.02 4.59 -16.66
N LEU A 225 -5.16 3.97 -16.97
CA LEU A 225 -6.36 4.05 -16.16
C LEU A 225 -6.20 3.28 -14.86
N ASN A 226 -6.37 3.99 -13.75
CA ASN A 226 -6.37 3.49 -12.39
C ASN A 226 -7.75 3.69 -11.79
N ILE A 227 -8.66 2.79 -12.16
CA ILE A 227 -10.07 2.85 -11.77
C ILE A 227 -10.28 2.05 -10.49
N ALA A 228 -11.05 2.59 -9.55
CA ALA A 228 -11.50 1.91 -8.33
C ALA A 228 -12.09 0.51 -8.63
N GLY A 229 -11.93 -0.41 -7.69
CA GLY A 229 -12.52 -1.76 -7.75
C GLY A 229 -13.24 -2.07 -6.44
N ASP A 230 -13.07 -3.30 -5.94
CA ASP A 230 -13.57 -3.71 -4.60
C ASP A 230 -12.92 -2.94 -3.43
N THR A 231 -11.93 -2.08 -3.73
CA THR A 231 -11.28 -1.12 -2.85
C THR A 231 -10.94 0.14 -3.66
N PRO A 232 -10.79 1.31 -3.00
CA PRO A 232 -10.40 2.56 -3.66
C PRO A 232 -9.03 2.49 -4.35
N SER A 233 -8.08 1.75 -3.79
CA SER A 233 -6.72 1.60 -4.31
C SER A 233 -6.49 0.25 -5.00
N SER A 234 -5.44 0.15 -5.82
CA SER A 234 -4.98 -1.13 -6.38
C SER A 234 -3.51 -1.08 -6.80
N ASN A 235 -2.86 -2.26 -6.86
CA ASN A 235 -1.47 -2.40 -7.32
C ASN A 235 -1.19 -1.76 -8.70
N ARG A 236 -2.22 -1.64 -9.55
CA ARG A 236 -2.08 -1.09 -10.90
C ARG A 236 -1.50 0.32 -10.93
N LEU A 237 -1.79 1.12 -9.89
CA LEU A 237 -1.25 2.48 -9.80
C LEU A 237 0.27 2.44 -9.75
N PHE A 238 0.81 1.57 -8.89
CA PHE A 238 2.25 1.42 -8.70
C PHE A 238 2.91 0.74 -9.89
N ASP A 239 2.25 -0.23 -10.53
CA ASP A 239 2.71 -0.81 -11.80
C ASP A 239 2.80 0.24 -12.92
N ALA A 240 1.85 1.18 -12.98
CA ALA A 240 1.85 2.26 -13.96
C ALA A 240 2.98 3.28 -13.69
N ILE A 241 3.22 3.62 -12.42
CA ILE A 241 4.29 4.53 -12.01
C ILE A 241 5.66 4.00 -12.46
N VAL A 242 6.00 2.75 -12.10
CA VAL A 242 7.30 2.14 -12.46
C VAL A 242 7.43 1.78 -13.94
N SER A 243 6.31 1.79 -14.66
CA SER A 243 6.26 1.66 -16.14
C SER A 243 6.33 3.02 -16.86
N HIS A 244 6.45 4.12 -16.10
CA HIS A 244 6.40 5.51 -16.56
C HIS A 244 5.18 5.83 -17.43
N CYS A 245 4.03 5.28 -17.08
CA CYS A 245 2.75 5.56 -17.72
C CYS A 245 1.95 6.53 -16.85
N VAL A 246 1.61 7.72 -17.33
CA VAL A 246 0.94 8.77 -16.53
C VAL A 246 -0.38 8.24 -15.97
N PRO A 247 -0.53 8.09 -14.64
CA PRO A 247 -1.75 7.57 -14.05
C PRO A 247 -2.93 8.50 -14.28
N VAL A 248 -4.06 7.93 -14.69
CA VAL A 248 -5.38 8.57 -14.68
C VAL A 248 -6.19 7.89 -13.59
N ILE A 249 -6.26 8.52 -12.42
CA ILE A 249 -6.83 7.97 -11.20
C ILE A 249 -8.32 8.32 -11.17
N ILE A 250 -9.16 7.29 -11.11
CA ILE A 250 -10.62 7.39 -11.04
C ILE A 250 -11.08 6.62 -9.81
N SER A 251 -11.03 7.29 -8.66
CA SER A 251 -11.36 6.74 -7.36
C SER A 251 -11.58 7.90 -6.39
N ASP A 252 -12.81 8.07 -5.92
CA ASP A 252 -13.20 9.25 -5.14
C ASP A 252 -12.73 9.17 -3.67
N ASP A 253 -12.55 7.95 -3.15
CA ASP A 253 -12.16 7.67 -1.76
C ASP A 253 -10.71 7.13 -1.65
N ILE A 254 -9.88 7.36 -2.67
CA ILE A 254 -8.49 6.91 -2.63
C ILE A 254 -7.67 7.81 -1.70
N GLU A 255 -6.91 7.18 -0.82
CA GLU A 255 -5.83 7.82 -0.07
C GLU A 255 -4.52 7.30 -0.63
N LEU A 256 -3.56 8.18 -0.88
CA LEU A 256 -2.31 7.81 -1.53
C LEU A 256 -1.15 7.75 -0.52
N PRO A 257 -0.20 6.83 -0.71
CA PRO A 257 1.00 6.82 0.11
C PRO A 257 1.83 8.08 -0.15
N TYR A 258 2.35 8.66 0.94
CA TYR A 258 3.31 9.77 0.91
C TYR A 258 2.77 11.10 0.35
N GLU A 259 1.46 11.37 0.40
CA GLU A 259 0.91 12.66 -0.07
C GLU A 259 1.46 13.88 0.69
N ASP A 260 2.03 13.67 1.88
CA ASP A 260 2.74 14.71 2.63
C ASP A 260 4.14 15.02 2.06
N ALA A 261 4.69 14.16 1.20
CA ALA A 261 6.00 14.32 0.57
C ALA A 261 5.93 14.43 -0.97
N LEU A 262 4.91 13.84 -1.59
CA LEU A 262 4.75 13.75 -3.05
C LEU A 262 3.44 14.42 -3.49
N ASP A 263 3.55 15.45 -4.31
CA ASP A 263 2.40 16.04 -5.00
C ASP A 263 2.04 15.21 -6.24
N TYR A 264 1.05 14.32 -6.10
CA TYR A 264 0.56 13.46 -7.17
C TYR A 264 -0.01 14.25 -8.36
N SER A 265 -0.49 15.49 -8.16
CA SER A 265 -0.99 16.31 -9.27
C SER A 265 0.09 16.68 -10.30
N LYS A 266 1.37 16.57 -9.92
CA LYS A 266 2.50 16.82 -10.81
C LYS A 266 2.80 15.66 -11.77
N PHE A 267 2.26 14.48 -11.53
CA PHE A 267 2.57 13.28 -12.32
C PHE A 267 1.37 12.37 -12.59
N SER A 268 0.16 12.77 -12.20
CA SER A 268 -1.08 12.03 -12.43
C SER A 268 -2.26 12.96 -12.70
N ILE A 269 -3.32 12.40 -13.27
CA ILE A 269 -4.59 13.09 -13.53
C ILE A 269 -5.66 12.45 -12.66
N PHE A 270 -6.35 13.25 -11.85
CA PHE A 270 -7.49 12.81 -11.05
C PHE A 270 -8.80 13.12 -11.76
N VAL A 271 -9.70 12.15 -11.78
CA VAL A 271 -11.04 12.30 -12.36
C VAL A 271 -12.06 11.72 -11.39
N ARG A 272 -13.08 12.51 -11.04
CA ARG A 272 -14.20 12.01 -10.24
C ARG A 272 -14.93 10.92 -11.00
N SER A 273 -15.40 9.89 -10.28
CA SER A 273 -16.13 8.77 -10.89
C SER A 273 -17.35 9.25 -11.69
N SER A 274 -18.09 10.21 -11.13
CA SER A 274 -19.28 10.80 -11.75
C SER A 274 -18.99 11.61 -13.02
N ASP A 275 -17.78 12.15 -13.16
CA ASP A 275 -17.35 12.88 -14.36
C ASP A 275 -16.82 11.90 -15.43
N ALA A 276 -16.09 10.86 -15.02
CA ALA A 276 -15.52 9.86 -15.91
C ALA A 276 -16.57 9.14 -16.78
N VAL A 277 -17.75 8.87 -16.21
CA VAL A 277 -18.87 8.19 -16.90
C VAL A 277 -19.70 9.10 -17.80
N LYS A 278 -19.46 10.42 -17.79
CA LYS A 278 -20.14 11.35 -18.71
C LYS A 278 -19.64 11.13 -20.14
N LYS A 279 -20.56 10.98 -21.09
CA LYS A 279 -20.25 10.68 -22.49
C LYS A 279 -19.16 11.61 -23.07
N GLY A 280 -18.04 11.02 -23.46
CA GLY A 280 -16.89 11.68 -24.06
C GLY A 280 -16.08 12.59 -23.13
N TYR A 281 -16.44 12.77 -21.85
CA TYR A 281 -15.71 13.64 -20.92
C TYR A 281 -14.26 13.18 -20.78
N LEU A 282 -14.06 11.90 -20.44
CA LEU A 282 -12.73 11.35 -20.21
C LEU A 282 -11.84 11.47 -21.45
N MET A 283 -12.35 11.17 -22.65
CA MET A 283 -11.56 11.28 -23.87
C MET A 283 -11.25 12.72 -24.25
N ARG A 284 -12.17 13.67 -24.04
CA ARG A 284 -11.90 15.10 -24.23
C ARG A 284 -10.80 15.57 -23.27
N LEU A 285 -10.85 15.15 -22.01
CA LEU A 285 -9.82 15.47 -21.02
C LEU A 285 -8.45 14.92 -21.45
N ILE A 286 -8.36 13.62 -21.75
CA ILE A 286 -7.10 12.96 -22.09
C ILE A 286 -6.50 13.48 -23.40
N ARG A 287 -7.32 13.69 -24.44
CA ARG A 287 -6.86 14.27 -25.71
C ARG A 287 -6.52 15.76 -25.60
N GLY A 288 -7.06 16.45 -24.60
CA GLY A 288 -6.76 17.85 -24.32
C GLY A 288 -5.41 18.07 -23.63
N VAL A 289 -4.77 17.02 -23.11
CA VAL A 289 -3.43 17.13 -22.51
C VAL A 289 -2.39 17.31 -23.62
N SER A 290 -1.71 18.45 -23.61
CA SER A 290 -0.64 18.71 -24.57
C SER A 290 0.57 17.79 -24.35
N LYS A 291 1.36 17.59 -25.42
CA LYS A 291 2.65 16.88 -25.33
C LYS A 291 3.56 17.47 -24.25
N HIS A 292 3.60 18.79 -24.10
CA HIS A 292 4.39 19.45 -23.07
C HIS A 292 3.94 19.07 -21.65
N GLN A 293 2.64 19.17 -21.36
CA GLN A 293 2.08 18.78 -20.06
C GLN A 293 2.35 17.31 -19.76
N TRP A 294 2.15 16.42 -20.73
CA TRP A 294 2.45 15.00 -20.57
C TRP A 294 3.94 14.76 -20.29
N THR A 295 4.85 15.42 -21.03
CA THR A 295 6.30 15.25 -20.82
C THR A 295 6.73 15.73 -19.44
N MET A 296 6.11 16.78 -18.89
CA MET A 296 6.38 17.22 -17.52
C MET A 296 5.94 16.15 -16.49
N MET A 297 4.74 15.58 -16.64
CA MET A 297 4.26 14.49 -15.78
C MET A 297 5.14 13.24 -15.89
N TRP A 298 5.54 12.86 -17.11
CA TRP A 298 6.42 11.73 -17.37
C TRP A 298 7.82 11.91 -16.76
N ARG A 299 8.43 13.10 -16.87
CA ARG A 299 9.70 13.39 -16.20
C ARG A 299 9.57 13.28 -14.69
N ARG A 300 8.48 13.81 -14.13
CA ARG A 300 8.22 13.71 -12.70
C ARG A 300 8.02 12.25 -12.24
N LEU A 301 7.36 11.40 -13.04
CA LEU A 301 7.24 9.96 -12.77
C LEU A 301 8.61 9.31 -12.58
N LYS A 302 9.57 9.60 -13.48
CA LYS A 302 10.94 9.06 -13.42
C LYS A 302 11.74 9.50 -12.19
N GLU A 303 11.35 10.61 -11.56
CA GLU A 303 12.00 11.10 -10.35
C GLU A 303 11.45 10.42 -9.09
N VAL A 304 10.17 10.03 -9.12
CA VAL A 304 9.43 9.54 -7.95
C VAL A 304 9.28 8.03 -7.91
N ASP A 305 9.51 7.31 -9.02
CA ASP A 305 9.36 5.85 -9.12
C ASP A 305 10.15 5.09 -8.03
N LYS A 306 11.37 5.54 -7.72
CA LYS A 306 12.23 5.01 -6.65
C LYS A 306 11.55 4.96 -5.28
N HIS A 307 10.62 5.87 -4.99
CA HIS A 307 9.89 5.92 -3.72
C HIS A 307 8.89 4.76 -3.56
N PHE A 308 8.66 4.00 -4.64
CA PHE A 308 7.76 2.84 -4.67
C PHE A 308 8.51 1.51 -4.81
N GLU A 309 9.85 1.53 -4.85
CA GLU A 309 10.69 0.34 -4.91
C GLU A 309 10.85 -0.30 -3.53
N TYR A 310 10.53 -1.60 -3.44
CA TYR A 310 10.82 -2.41 -2.26
C TYR A 310 12.06 -3.25 -2.50
N GLN A 311 13.11 -3.00 -1.72
CA GLN A 311 14.41 -3.64 -1.88
C GLN A 311 15.09 -3.97 -0.56
N TYR A 312 16.09 -4.85 -0.64
CA TYR A 312 16.92 -5.26 0.49
C TYR A 312 18.40 -5.37 0.06
N PRO A 313 19.34 -4.70 0.76
CA PRO A 313 19.11 -3.69 1.79
C PRO A 313 18.30 -2.50 1.27
N SER A 314 17.49 -1.88 2.14
CA SER A 314 16.73 -0.69 1.76
C SER A 314 17.68 0.44 1.36
N GLN A 315 17.19 1.36 0.53
CA GLN A 315 17.93 2.52 0.06
C GLN A 315 17.27 3.80 0.54
N LYS A 316 18.05 4.89 0.51
CA LYS A 316 17.54 6.20 0.87
C LYS A 316 16.31 6.54 0.03
N ASP A 317 15.23 6.88 0.73
CA ASP A 317 13.93 7.27 0.18
C ASP A 317 13.27 6.20 -0.71
N ASP A 318 13.62 4.92 -0.58
CA ASP A 318 12.84 3.82 -1.18
C ASP A 318 11.50 3.61 -0.45
N ALA A 319 10.67 2.66 -0.89
CA ALA A 319 9.36 2.44 -0.27
C ALA A 319 9.46 2.09 1.23
N VAL A 320 10.48 1.34 1.63
CA VAL A 320 10.68 0.94 3.04
C VAL A 320 11.00 2.17 3.87
N GLN A 321 11.96 2.98 3.44
CA GLN A 321 12.36 4.18 4.17
C GLN A 321 11.24 5.23 4.19
N MET A 322 10.50 5.40 3.09
CA MET A 322 9.37 6.32 3.03
C MET A 322 8.25 5.92 4.01
N ILE A 323 7.98 4.62 4.19
CA ILE A 323 7.03 4.14 5.22
C ILE A 323 7.54 4.45 6.63
N TRP A 324 8.82 4.20 6.91
CA TRP A 324 9.39 4.53 8.22
C TRP A 324 9.36 6.03 8.52
N GLN A 325 9.67 6.86 7.54
CA GLN A 325 9.57 8.31 7.67
C GLN A 325 8.12 8.75 7.95
N ALA A 326 7.13 8.14 7.27
CA ALA A 326 5.71 8.42 7.52
C ALA A 326 5.29 8.02 8.94
N LEU A 327 5.74 6.85 9.43
CA LEU A 327 5.51 6.41 10.80
C LEU A 327 6.19 7.34 11.82
N ALA A 328 7.44 7.74 11.57
CA ALA A 328 8.18 8.66 12.42
C ALA A 328 7.44 10.00 12.60
N ARG A 329 6.78 10.50 11.55
CA ARG A 329 5.94 11.72 11.63
C ARG A 329 4.70 11.56 12.50
N LYS A 330 4.22 10.33 12.75
CA LYS A 330 3.10 10.05 13.67
C LYS A 330 3.53 10.00 15.15
N VAL A 331 4.80 9.71 15.44
CA VAL A 331 5.33 9.51 16.80
C VAL A 331 5.04 10.68 17.75
N PRO A 332 5.23 11.97 17.38
CA PRO A 332 4.93 13.07 18.29
C PRO A 332 3.48 13.10 18.76
N ALA A 333 2.51 12.84 17.87
CA ALA A 333 1.09 12.81 18.21
C ALA A 333 0.74 11.62 19.12
N ILE A 334 1.33 10.44 18.85
CA ILE A 334 1.19 9.24 19.68
C ILE A 334 1.70 9.52 21.11
N ARG A 335 2.90 10.09 21.23
CA ARG A 335 3.50 10.45 22.52
C ARG A 335 2.66 11.48 23.26
N LEU A 336 2.18 12.52 22.58
CA LEU A 336 1.30 13.54 23.16
C LEU A 336 0.03 12.89 23.75
N LYS A 337 -0.64 12.02 22.99
CA LYS A 337 -1.84 11.31 23.44
C LYS A 337 -1.56 10.43 24.67
N SER A 338 -0.45 9.70 24.64
CA SER A 338 0.02 8.86 25.75
C SER A 338 0.35 9.66 27.02
N HIS A 339 1.06 10.77 26.89
CA HIS A 339 1.38 11.65 28.02
C HIS A 339 0.12 12.26 28.63
N ARG A 340 -0.88 12.62 27.80
CA ARG A 340 -2.16 13.16 28.27
C ARG A 340 -2.98 12.13 29.04
N SER A 341 -3.08 10.90 28.55
CA SER A 341 -3.86 9.84 29.23
C SER A 341 -3.25 9.42 30.58
N ARG A 342 -1.92 9.50 30.71
CA ARG A 342 -1.20 9.15 31.95
C ARG A 342 -1.27 10.20 33.06
N ARG A 343 -1.75 11.43 32.80
CA ARG A 343 -1.75 12.52 33.79
C ARG A 343 -2.43 12.15 35.10
N PHE A 344 -3.50 11.36 35.03
CA PHE A 344 -4.31 10.99 36.19
C PHE A 344 -4.21 9.52 36.59
N SER A 345 -3.38 8.72 35.91
CA SER A 345 -3.31 7.27 36.14
C SER A 345 -2.78 6.87 37.52
N ARG A 346 -2.21 7.83 38.28
CA ARG A 346 -1.79 7.63 39.67
C ARG A 346 -2.95 7.69 40.67
N TYR A 347 -4.07 8.32 40.31
CA TYR A 347 -5.24 8.48 41.18
C TYR A 347 -6.23 7.30 41.06
N ASP A 348 -6.20 6.56 39.95
CA ASP A 348 -7.05 5.37 39.74
C ASP A 348 -6.59 4.13 40.52
N ARG A 349 -5.40 4.15 41.15
CA ARG A 349 -4.88 3.03 41.94
C ARG A 349 -5.31 3.02 43.42
N GLY A 350 -6.19 3.95 43.83
CA GLY A 350 -6.66 4.08 45.21
C GLY A 350 -8.13 3.66 45.44
N GLY A 351 -8.81 3.09 44.45
CA GLY A 351 -10.24 2.78 44.53
C GLY A 351 -10.60 1.41 43.99
N LYS A 352 -10.28 0.35 44.75
CA LYS A 352 -11.14 -0.84 44.99
C LYS A 352 -10.42 -1.82 45.90
#